data_AF-A0A2Z3H845-F1
#
_entry.id   AF-A0A2Z3H845-F1
#
_cell.length_a   1.000
_cell.length_b   1.000
_cell.length_c   1.000
_cell.angle_alpha   90.00
_cell.angle_beta   90.00
_cell.angle_gamma   90.00
#
_symmetry.space_group_name_H-M   'P 1'
#
loop_
_entity.id
_entity.type
_entity.pdbx_description
1 polymer ?
#
loop_
_entity_poly.entity_id
_entity_poly.type
_entity_poly.pdbx_seq_one_letter_code
_entity_poly.pdbx_strand_id
1 'polypeptide(L)'
;MARELTISNFGLFIGYVLPGFTALGGLPFLAGATGWGTAADGSDPSITEFLSGTVEAVATGLTVSTVRWLVVDTIHHRTGLRPPRWDFRVLDEAADAFELLIQIHYHYYKFYANMVVALVWAYLAGGYAYGWRGLWYGVLAALFFVASRDTLMKYYERSGRLLSSSS
;
A
#
# COMPACT_ATOMS: atom_id res chain seq x y z
N MET A 1 -18.94 15.14 5.68
CA MET A 1 -19.60 13.87 5.27
C MET A 1 -19.24 13.38 3.86
N ALA A 2 -19.78 13.91 2.75
CA ALA A 2 -19.52 13.34 1.40
C ALA A 2 -18.03 13.41 0.98
N ARG A 3 -17.33 14.50 1.31
CA ARG A 3 -15.90 14.69 1.00
C ARG A 3 -14.99 13.74 1.81
N GLU A 4 -15.29 13.51 3.08
CA GLU A 4 -14.54 12.59 3.96
C GLU A 4 -14.68 11.13 3.51
N LEU A 5 -15.88 10.74 3.09
CA LEU A 5 -16.14 9.43 2.48
C LEU A 5 -15.26 9.24 1.24
N THR A 6 -15.21 10.22 0.34
CA THR A 6 -14.39 10.12 -0.89
C THR A 6 -12.90 9.99 -0.59
N ILE A 7 -12.37 10.77 0.37
CA ILE A 7 -10.93 10.75 0.67
C ILE A 7 -10.54 9.46 1.43
N SER A 8 -11.39 9.02 2.36
CA SER A 8 -11.18 7.75 3.07
C SER A 8 -11.24 6.57 2.10
N ASN A 9 -12.21 6.56 1.19
CA ASN A 9 -12.32 5.55 0.14
C ASN A 9 -11.10 5.55 -0.79
N PHE A 10 -10.58 6.72 -1.15
CA PHE A 10 -9.35 6.82 -1.93
C PHE A 10 -8.15 6.21 -1.20
N GLY A 11 -8.01 6.49 0.10
CA GLY A 11 -6.97 5.90 0.95
C GLY A 11 -7.03 4.37 1.00
N LEU A 12 -8.24 3.80 1.12
CA LEU A 12 -8.46 2.35 1.07
C LEU A 12 -8.13 1.77 -0.31
N PHE A 13 -8.54 2.45 -1.37
CA PHE A 13 -8.29 2.04 -2.75
C PHE A 13 -6.80 1.94 -3.05
N ILE A 14 -6.03 3.01 -2.80
CA ILE A 14 -4.59 2.98 -3.03
C ILE A 14 -3.87 2.10 -2.00
N GLY A 15 -4.37 2.03 -0.77
CA GLY A 15 -3.74 1.27 0.30
C GLY A 15 -3.84 -0.25 0.10
N TYR A 16 -4.96 -0.75 -0.41
CA TYR A 16 -5.24 -2.19 -0.42
C TYR A 16 -5.60 -2.72 -1.81
N VAL A 17 -6.45 -2.03 -2.56
CA VAL A 17 -6.95 -2.53 -3.85
C VAL A 17 -5.83 -2.56 -4.88
N LEU A 18 -5.12 -1.45 -5.11
CA LEU A 18 -4.04 -1.38 -6.11
C LEU A 18 -2.87 -2.35 -5.81
N PRO A 19 -2.34 -2.41 -4.58
CA PRO A 19 -1.27 -3.37 -4.27
C PRO A 19 -1.75 -4.81 -4.34
N GLY A 20 -3.02 -5.08 -3.98
CA GLY A 20 -3.63 -6.39 -4.10
C GLY A 20 -3.70 -6.88 -5.54
N PHE A 21 -4.21 -6.06 -6.46
CA PHE A 21 -4.21 -6.37 -7.90
C PHE A 21 -2.79 -6.61 -8.43
N THR A 22 -1.83 -5.78 -8.02
CA THR A 22 -0.43 -5.93 -8.41
C THR A 22 0.13 -7.28 -7.96
N ALA A 23 -0.17 -7.71 -6.74
CA ALA A 23 0.28 -8.99 -6.20
C ALA A 23 -0.42 -10.19 -6.86
N LEU A 24 -1.73 -10.09 -7.15
CA LEU A 24 -2.49 -11.11 -7.87
C LEU A 24 -1.94 -11.33 -9.29
N GLY A 25 -1.42 -10.29 -9.95
CA GLY A 25 -0.74 -10.42 -11.24
C GLY A 25 0.48 -11.37 -11.23
N GLY A 26 1.03 -11.68 -10.06
CA GLY A 26 2.10 -12.68 -9.90
C GLY A 26 1.62 -14.14 -9.81
N LEU A 27 0.35 -14.39 -9.46
CA LEU A 27 -0.16 -15.76 -9.27
C LEU A 27 -0.10 -16.69 -10.49
N PRO A 28 -0.35 -16.23 -11.72
CA PRO A 28 -0.36 -17.09 -12.91
C PRO A 28 0.94 -17.86 -13.11
N PHE A 29 2.06 -17.29 -12.67
CA PHE A 29 3.39 -17.89 -12.78
C PHE A 29 3.65 -19.02 -11.79
N LEU A 30 2.94 -19.08 -10.66
CA LEU A 30 3.12 -20.13 -9.65
C LEU A 30 2.29 -21.38 -9.94
N ALA A 31 1.12 -21.22 -10.58
CA ALA A 31 0.12 -22.28 -10.68
C ALA A 31 -0.10 -22.81 -12.11
N GLY A 32 0.55 -22.24 -13.13
CA GLY A 32 0.15 -22.48 -14.53
C GLY A 32 -1.29 -22.06 -14.82
N ALA A 33 -1.86 -21.23 -13.92
CA ALA A 33 -3.22 -20.73 -14.03
C ALA A 33 -3.30 -19.68 -15.14
N THR A 34 -4.43 -19.65 -15.85
CA THR A 34 -4.74 -18.55 -16.76
C THR A 34 -4.71 -17.24 -15.96
N GLY A 35 -4.13 -16.20 -16.57
CA GLY A 35 -3.94 -14.90 -15.93
C GLY A 35 -5.16 -14.44 -15.14
N TRP A 36 -4.99 -14.03 -13.87
CA TRP A 36 -6.08 -13.40 -13.14
C TRP A 36 -6.52 -12.14 -13.90
N GLY A 37 -7.78 -12.12 -14.34
CA GLY A 37 -8.35 -11.01 -15.11
C GLY A 37 -8.19 -11.09 -16.64
N THR A 38 -7.64 -12.17 -17.21
CA THR A 38 -7.81 -12.41 -18.65
C THR A 38 -9.11 -13.17 -18.85
N ALA A 39 -10.13 -12.49 -19.39
CA ALA A 39 -11.34 -13.16 -19.89
C ALA A 39 -10.89 -14.33 -20.77
N ALA A 40 -11.29 -15.55 -20.40
CA ALA A 40 -10.78 -16.76 -21.03
C ALA A 40 -11.06 -16.80 -22.55
N ASP A 41 -12.06 -16.03 -23.03
CA ASP A 41 -12.53 -16.10 -24.43
C ASP A 41 -12.91 -14.73 -25.06
N GLY A 42 -12.29 -13.62 -24.63
CA GLY A 42 -12.54 -12.30 -25.25
C GLY A 42 -13.96 -11.73 -25.07
N SER A 43 -14.77 -12.35 -24.20
CA SER A 43 -16.03 -11.80 -23.71
C SER A 43 -15.78 -10.69 -22.69
N ASP A 44 -16.62 -9.66 -22.69
CA ASP A 44 -16.59 -8.63 -21.65
C ASP A 44 -16.67 -9.27 -20.25
N PRO A 45 -15.83 -8.84 -19.28
CA PRO A 45 -15.86 -9.38 -17.93
C PRO A 45 -17.26 -9.26 -17.34
N SER A 46 -17.80 -10.36 -16.81
CA SER A 46 -19.09 -10.31 -16.14
C SER A 46 -19.02 -9.45 -14.87
N ILE A 47 -20.16 -8.88 -14.43
CA ILE A 47 -20.22 -8.15 -13.15
C ILE A 47 -19.73 -9.03 -11.99
N THR A 48 -20.03 -10.33 -12.04
CA THR A 48 -19.59 -11.32 -11.05
C THR A 48 -18.06 -11.48 -11.03
N GLU A 49 -17.41 -11.53 -12.19
CA GLU A 49 -15.94 -11.57 -12.30
C GLU A 49 -15.29 -10.30 -11.78
N PHE A 50 -15.87 -9.14 -12.07
CA PHE A 50 -15.36 -7.87 -11.54
C PHE A 50 -15.47 -7.81 -10.00
N LEU A 51 -16.61 -8.21 -9.45
CA LEU A 51 -16.84 -8.18 -8.01
C LEU A 51 -15.94 -9.16 -7.27
N SER A 52 -15.82 -10.40 -7.75
CA SER A 52 -14.87 -11.39 -7.20
C SER A 52 -13.43 -10.91 -7.34
N GLY A 53 -13.06 -10.41 -8.52
CA GLY A 53 -11.86 -9.62 -8.83
C GLY A 53 -11.45 -8.66 -7.72
N THR A 54 -12.40 -7.81 -7.35
CA THR A 54 -12.20 -6.74 -6.38
C THR A 54 -12.08 -7.28 -4.96
N VAL A 55 -12.91 -8.26 -4.57
CA VAL A 55 -12.83 -8.89 -3.23
C VAL A 55 -11.49 -9.57 -3.01
N GLU A 56 -11.01 -10.31 -4.01
CA GLU A 56 -9.71 -10.97 -3.96
C GLU A 56 -8.56 -9.95 -3.92
N ALA A 57 -8.66 -8.87 -4.68
CA ALA A 57 -7.68 -7.79 -4.62
C ALA A 57 -7.65 -7.16 -3.22
N VAL A 58 -8.80 -6.91 -2.58
CA VAL A 58 -8.85 -6.41 -1.21
C VAL A 58 -8.21 -7.41 -0.23
N ALA A 59 -8.58 -8.69 -0.29
CA ALA A 59 -8.03 -9.72 0.59
C ALA A 59 -6.50 -9.89 0.43
N THR A 60 -6.04 -9.88 -0.82
CA THR A 60 -4.61 -9.92 -1.15
C THR A 60 -3.91 -8.65 -0.68
N GLY A 61 -4.51 -7.48 -0.86
CA GLY A 61 -4.01 -6.20 -0.39
C GLY A 61 -3.85 -6.13 1.12
N LEU A 62 -4.79 -6.70 1.87
CA LEU A 62 -4.69 -6.84 3.34
C LEU A 62 -3.52 -7.76 3.71
N THR A 63 -3.34 -8.86 3.00
CA THR A 63 -2.22 -9.79 3.22
C THR A 63 -0.87 -9.12 2.92
N VAL A 64 -0.77 -8.42 1.78
CA VAL A 64 0.38 -7.59 1.40
C VAL A 64 0.69 -6.56 2.49
N SER A 65 -0.34 -5.91 3.04
CA SER A 65 -0.18 -4.95 4.13
C SER A 65 0.38 -5.57 5.41
N THR A 66 0.02 -6.81 5.73
CA THR A 66 0.59 -7.56 6.86
C THR A 66 2.07 -7.88 6.64
N VAL A 67 2.41 -8.35 5.43
CA VAL A 67 3.81 -8.62 5.05
C VAL A 67 4.63 -7.33 5.08
N ARG A 68 4.07 -6.23 4.56
CA ARG A 68 4.68 -4.90 4.59
C ARG A 68 5.02 -4.46 6.01
N TRP A 69 4.10 -4.64 6.95
CA TRP A 69 4.38 -4.38 8.37
C TRP A 69 5.54 -5.23 8.89
N LEU A 70 5.57 -6.53 8.55
CA LEU A 70 6.64 -7.42 8.99
C LEU A 70 8.01 -7.04 8.41
N VAL A 71 8.08 -6.61 7.15
CA VAL A 71 9.35 -6.38 6.44
C VAL A 71 9.71 -4.91 6.30
N VAL A 72 8.87 -4.09 5.68
CA VAL A 72 9.16 -2.69 5.35
C VAL A 72 9.19 -1.84 6.61
N ASP A 73 8.15 -1.92 7.45
CA ASP A 73 8.09 -1.13 8.69
C ASP A 73 9.26 -1.52 9.60
N THR A 74 9.56 -2.82 9.73
CA THR A 74 10.74 -3.31 10.48
C THR A 74 12.04 -2.73 9.95
N ILE A 75 12.27 -2.69 8.64
CA ILE A 75 13.49 -2.11 8.06
C ILE A 75 13.54 -0.61 8.32
N HIS A 76 12.44 0.11 8.13
CA HIS A 76 12.38 1.55 8.41
C HIS A 76 12.74 1.86 9.87
N HIS A 77 12.14 1.14 10.83
CA HIS A 77 12.41 1.36 12.25
C HIS A 77 13.82 0.96 12.63
N ARG A 78 14.34 -0.16 12.10
CA ARG A 78 15.74 -0.58 12.32
C ARG A 78 16.74 0.42 11.73
N THR A 79 16.40 1.07 10.62
CA THR A 79 17.26 2.07 9.96
C THR A 79 17.07 3.49 10.49
N GLY A 80 16.37 3.66 11.62
CA GLY A 80 16.38 4.89 12.41
C GLY A 80 15.09 5.71 12.37
N LEU A 81 14.04 5.30 11.67
CA LEU A 81 12.73 5.94 11.79
C LEU A 81 12.13 5.62 13.15
N ARG A 82 12.01 6.64 14.02
CA ARG A 82 11.42 6.49 15.33
C ARG A 82 9.98 7.00 15.32
N PRO A 83 9.00 6.20 15.76
CA PRO A 83 7.64 6.70 15.93
C PRO A 83 7.62 7.80 17.00
N PRO A 84 6.74 8.82 16.87
CA PRO A 84 6.60 9.85 17.89
C PRO A 84 5.96 9.27 19.16
N ARG A 85 6.06 9.98 20.28
CA ARG A 85 5.25 9.68 21.48
C ARG A 85 3.85 10.23 21.26
N TRP A 86 2.83 9.37 21.35
CA TRP A 86 1.45 9.78 21.11
C TRP A 86 0.83 10.16 22.46
N ASP A 87 0.50 11.44 22.66
CA ASP A 87 -0.34 11.87 23.76
C ASP A 87 -1.79 11.99 23.27
N PHE A 88 -2.59 10.97 23.59
CA PHE A 88 -3.97 10.90 23.15
C PHE A 88 -4.89 11.88 23.88
N ARG A 89 -4.42 12.54 24.96
CA ARG A 89 -5.21 13.56 25.67
C ARG A 89 -5.45 14.80 24.81
N VAL A 90 -4.52 15.08 23.91
CA VAL A 90 -4.55 16.20 22.97
C VAL A 90 -5.32 15.86 21.69
N LEU A 91 -5.48 14.56 21.40
CA LEU A 91 -5.96 14.11 20.10
C LEU A 91 -7.35 14.66 19.76
N ASP A 92 -8.22 14.83 20.76
CA ASP A 92 -9.56 15.40 20.57
C ASP A 92 -9.50 16.85 20.08
N GLU A 93 -8.53 17.65 20.57
CA GLU A 93 -8.35 19.05 20.17
C GLU A 93 -7.67 19.18 18.79
N ALA A 94 -6.86 18.19 18.41
CA ALA A 94 -6.07 18.19 17.18
C ALA A 94 -6.60 17.21 16.11
N ALA A 95 -7.80 16.66 16.28
CA ALA A 95 -8.34 15.56 15.47
C ALA A 95 -8.35 15.88 13.97
N ASP A 96 -8.87 17.05 13.58
CA ASP A 96 -8.95 17.47 12.17
C ASP A 96 -7.56 17.60 11.52
N ALA A 97 -6.61 18.19 12.26
CA ALA A 97 -5.24 18.34 11.79
C ALA A 97 -4.53 16.99 11.69
N PHE A 98 -4.80 16.06 12.61
CA PHE A 98 -4.26 14.71 12.58
C PHE A 98 -4.85 13.90 11.42
N GLU A 99 -6.16 14.02 11.15
CA GLU A 99 -6.80 13.37 10.01
C GLU A 99 -6.21 13.87 8.69
N LEU A 100 -5.97 15.18 8.55
CA LEU A 100 -5.28 15.72 7.38
C LEU A 100 -3.89 15.09 7.19
N LEU A 101 -3.12 14.88 8.26
CA LEU A 101 -1.81 14.21 8.18
C LEU A 101 -1.93 12.76 7.71
N ILE A 102 -2.97 12.04 8.15
CA ILE A 102 -3.27 10.69 7.66
C ILE A 102 -3.50 10.72 6.15
N GLN A 103 -4.36 11.63 5.68
CA GLN A 103 -4.76 11.72 4.28
C GLN A 103 -3.58 12.07 3.35
N ILE A 104 -2.73 13.02 3.76
CA ILE A 104 -1.67 13.53 2.88
C ILE A 104 -0.34 12.76 3.00
N HIS A 105 -0.06 12.07 4.11
CA HIS A 105 1.19 11.31 4.27
C HIS A 105 0.94 9.82 4.48
N TYR A 106 0.05 9.44 5.40
CA TYR A 106 -0.06 8.04 5.82
C TYR A 106 -0.70 7.13 4.75
N HIS A 107 -1.70 7.62 4.02
CA HIS A 107 -2.27 6.88 2.88
C HIS A 107 -1.25 6.64 1.77
N TYR A 108 -0.44 7.66 1.43
CA TYR A 108 0.62 7.53 0.43
C TYR A 108 1.76 6.61 0.92
N TYR A 109 2.13 6.71 2.20
CA TYR A 109 3.04 5.76 2.82
C TYR A 109 2.56 4.31 2.65
N LYS A 110 1.30 4.03 3.03
CA LYS A 110 0.70 2.70 2.90
C LYS A 110 0.73 2.20 1.46
N PHE A 111 0.34 3.04 0.50
CA PHE A 111 0.42 2.70 -0.92
C PHE A 111 1.84 2.33 -1.34
N TYR A 112 2.82 3.21 -1.10
CA TYR A 112 4.20 2.97 -1.51
C TYR A 112 4.78 1.72 -0.86
N ALA A 113 4.62 1.57 0.45
CA ALA A 113 5.14 0.42 1.19
C ALA A 113 4.50 -0.91 0.74
N ASN A 114 3.18 -0.92 0.50
CA ASN A 114 2.49 -2.12 0.02
C ASN A 114 2.87 -2.44 -1.43
N MET A 115 3.08 -1.43 -2.28
CA MET A 115 3.58 -1.63 -3.64
C MET A 115 4.99 -2.22 -3.68
N VAL A 116 5.87 -1.88 -2.74
CA VAL A 116 7.19 -2.55 -2.62
C VAL A 116 6.99 -4.06 -2.48
N VAL A 117 6.16 -4.48 -1.52
CA VAL A 117 5.90 -5.91 -1.28
C VAL A 117 5.24 -6.57 -2.48
N ALA A 118 4.22 -5.93 -3.07
CA ALA A 118 3.51 -6.46 -4.23
C ALA A 118 4.42 -6.61 -5.46
N LEU A 119 5.31 -5.65 -5.74
CA LEU A 119 6.25 -5.70 -6.86
C LEU A 119 7.35 -6.75 -6.64
N VAL A 120 7.90 -6.84 -5.43
CA VAL A 120 8.87 -7.88 -5.08
C VAL A 120 8.22 -9.26 -5.24
N TRP A 121 6.99 -9.43 -4.74
CA TRP A 121 6.23 -10.67 -4.93
C TRP A 121 6.01 -10.99 -6.41
N ALA A 122 5.50 -10.05 -7.20
CA ALA A 122 5.24 -10.25 -8.63
C ALA A 122 6.53 -10.62 -9.40
N TYR A 123 7.66 -10.00 -9.03
CA TYR A 123 8.96 -10.36 -9.59
C TYR A 123 9.36 -11.79 -9.22
N LEU A 124 9.30 -12.16 -7.94
CA LEU A 124 9.68 -13.49 -7.44
C LEU A 124 8.77 -14.61 -7.96
N ALA A 125 7.47 -14.33 -8.13
CA ALA A 125 6.51 -15.31 -8.61
C ALA A 125 6.76 -15.70 -10.07
N GLY A 126 7.34 -14.81 -10.88
CA GLY A 126 7.68 -15.12 -12.27
C GLY A 126 8.06 -13.93 -13.15
N GLY A 127 7.94 -12.69 -12.65
CA GLY A 127 8.31 -11.49 -13.39
C GLY A 127 9.77 -11.46 -13.87
N TYR A 128 10.67 -12.22 -13.24
CA TYR A 128 12.05 -12.40 -13.70
C TYR A 128 12.15 -13.03 -15.10
N ALA A 129 11.14 -13.82 -15.52
CA ALA A 129 11.10 -14.44 -16.84
C ALA A 129 10.98 -13.43 -18.00
N TYR A 130 10.58 -12.19 -17.70
CA TYR A 130 10.54 -11.10 -18.69
C TYR A 130 11.91 -10.48 -19.01
N GLY A 131 13.00 -11.05 -18.50
CA GLY A 131 14.37 -10.60 -18.78
C GLY A 131 14.60 -9.16 -18.34
N TRP A 132 15.12 -8.31 -19.24
CA TRP A 132 15.42 -6.90 -18.93
C TRP A 132 14.19 -6.09 -18.50
N ARG A 133 12.99 -6.44 -18.99
CA ARG A 133 11.74 -5.78 -18.56
C ARG A 133 11.42 -6.08 -17.09
N GLY A 134 11.85 -7.25 -16.60
CA GLY A 134 11.76 -7.62 -15.19
C GLY A 134 12.53 -6.67 -14.26
N LEU A 135 13.57 -5.98 -14.76
CA LEU A 135 14.32 -5.00 -13.97
C LEU A 135 13.45 -3.82 -13.52
N TRP A 136 12.38 -3.48 -14.25
CA TRP A 136 11.47 -2.41 -13.86
C TRP A 136 10.77 -2.67 -12.53
N TYR A 137 10.50 -3.93 -12.17
CA TYR A 137 9.95 -4.25 -10.85
C TYR A 137 10.91 -3.83 -9.74
N GLY A 138 12.21 -4.10 -9.91
CA GLY A 138 13.25 -3.70 -8.96
C GLY A 138 13.42 -2.18 -8.87
N VAL A 139 13.44 -1.49 -10.02
CA VAL A 139 13.56 -0.02 -10.07
C VAL A 139 12.35 0.65 -9.39
N LEU A 140 11.13 0.20 -9.69
CA LEU A 140 9.91 0.73 -9.09
C LEU A 140 9.83 0.39 -7.60
N ALA A 141 10.21 -0.83 -7.20
CA ALA A 141 10.27 -1.21 -5.79
C ALA A 141 11.27 -0.35 -5.01
N ALA A 142 12.45 -0.06 -5.57
CA ALA A 142 13.42 0.83 -4.95
C ALA A 142 12.88 2.26 -4.80
N LEU A 143 12.25 2.79 -5.86
CA LEU A 143 11.63 4.12 -5.85
C LEU A 143 10.54 4.20 -4.77
N PHE A 144 9.63 3.24 -4.71
CA PHE A 144 8.57 3.21 -3.71
C PHE A 144 9.09 2.95 -2.30
N PHE A 145 10.18 2.21 -2.14
CA PHE A 145 10.83 2.04 -0.84
C PHE A 145 11.33 3.40 -0.32
N VAL A 146 12.04 4.17 -1.14
CA VAL A 146 12.50 5.53 -0.77
C VAL A 146 11.31 6.45 -0.47
N ALA A 147 10.29 6.45 -1.33
CA ALA A 147 9.09 7.28 -1.14
C ALA A 147 8.31 6.91 0.13
N SER A 148 8.21 5.61 0.44
CA SER A 148 7.55 5.13 1.66
C SER A 148 8.31 5.57 2.91
N ARG A 149 9.65 5.56 2.87
CA ARG A 149 10.49 6.05 3.95
C ARG A 149 10.28 7.53 4.21
N ASP A 150 10.33 8.36 3.17
CA ASP A 150 10.17 9.81 3.25
C ASP A 150 8.76 10.22 3.75
N THR A 151 7.72 9.60 3.22
CA THR A 151 6.33 9.89 3.63
C THR A 151 6.06 9.47 5.08
N LEU A 152 6.59 8.33 5.53
CA LEU A 152 6.49 7.92 6.93
C LEU A 152 7.24 8.86 7.86
N MET A 153 8.43 9.32 7.47
CA MET A 153 9.21 10.31 8.21
C MET A 153 8.41 11.59 8.42
N LYS A 154 7.86 12.15 7.34
CA LYS A 154 7.05 13.38 7.37
C LYS A 154 5.80 13.20 8.22
N TYR A 155 5.15 12.04 8.15
CA TYR A 155 4.03 11.70 9.01
C TYR A 155 4.44 11.73 10.49
N TYR A 156 5.49 10.98 10.87
CA TYR A 156 5.98 10.92 12.24
C TYR A 156 6.42 12.28 12.79
N GLU A 157 7.17 13.06 12.03
CA GLU A 157 7.62 14.39 12.45
C GLU A 157 6.45 15.35 12.68
N ARG A 158 5.49 15.39 11.74
CA ARG A 158 4.37 16.34 11.82
C ARG A 158 3.35 15.92 12.88
N SER A 159 3.03 14.63 12.97
CA SER A 159 2.18 14.11 14.04
C SER A 159 2.80 14.30 15.41
N GLY A 160 4.12 14.09 15.53
CA GLY A 160 4.84 14.33 16.77
C GLY A 160 4.79 15.79 17.20
N ARG A 161 5.03 16.73 16.28
CA ARG A 161 4.91 18.18 16.56
C ARG A 161 3.50 18.55 16.99
N LEU A 162 2.49 18.11 16.25
CA LEU A 162 1.07 18.40 16.49
C LEU A 162 0.63 17.94 17.89
N LEU A 163 1.05 16.74 18.31
CA LEU A 163 0.68 16.18 19.62
C LEU A 163 1.55 16.71 20.78
N SER A 164 2.62 17.45 20.49
CA SER A 164 3.51 18.06 21.49
C SER A 164 3.30 19.57 21.68
N SER A 165 2.62 20.25 20.76
CA SER A 165 2.48 21.72 20.76
C SER A 165 1.35 22.25 21.63
N SER A 166 0.60 21.37 22.29
CA SER A 166 -0.60 21.67 23.11
C SER A 166 -0.38 21.43 24.61
N SER A 167 0.84 21.07 25.01
CA SER A 167 1.26 20.90 26.40
C SER A 167 1.86 22.17 26.98
#